data_AF-A0A553XRC6-F1
#
_entry.id   AF-A0A553XRC6-F1
#
_cell.length_a   1.000
_cell.length_b   1.000
_cell.length_c   1.000
_cell.angle_alpha   90.00
_cell.angle_beta   90.00
_cell.angle_gamma   90.00
#
_symmetry.space_group_name_H-M   'P 1'
#
loop_
_entity.id
_entity.type
_entity.pdbx_description
1 polymer ?
#
loop_
_entity_poly.entity_id
_entity_poly.type
_entity_poly.pdbx_seq_one_letter_code
_entity_poly.pdbx_strand_id
1 'polypeptide(L)' 'MRHPLNRDSRGTWWNFVGRTQDDIEQARADWMTGDRFGTVRGYDGARLPAPALPGVPLKARGRVR' A
#
# COMPACT_ATOMS: atom_id res chain seq x y z
N MET A 1 -30.25 -11.84 -11.93
CA MET A 1 -29.52 -10.59 -11.63
C MET A 1 -28.16 -10.98 -11.05
N ARG A 2 -27.08 -10.75 -11.80
CA ARG A 2 -25.72 -11.17 -11.45
C ARG A 2 -25.06 -10.00 -10.71
N HIS A 3 -24.87 -10.11 -9.40
CA HIS A 3 -24.05 -9.14 -8.66
C HIS A 3 -22.62 -9.18 -9.26
N PRO A 4 -22.09 -8.08 -9.77
CA PRO A 4 -20.69 -8.06 -10.19
C PRO A 4 -19.85 -8.21 -8.93
N LEU A 5 -18.87 -9.12 -8.98
CA LEU A 5 -17.81 -9.25 -8.01
C LEU A 5 -17.02 -7.93 -8.03
N ASN A 6 -17.50 -6.90 -7.33
CA ASN A 6 -16.65 -5.82 -6.87
C ASN A 6 -15.72 -6.48 -5.86
N ARG A 7 -14.61 -6.97 -6.40
CA ARG A 7 -13.63 -7.75 -5.71
C ARG A 7 -12.97 -6.77 -4.74
N ASP A 8 -13.47 -6.71 -3.51
CA ASP A 8 -12.82 -6.05 -2.37
C ASP A 8 -11.44 -6.70 -2.20
N SER A 9 -10.50 -6.23 -3.02
CA SER A 9 -9.19 -6.82 -3.18
C SER A 9 -8.31 -6.16 -2.14
N ARG A 10 -8.50 -6.57 -0.87
CA ARG A 10 -7.59 -6.19 0.21
C ARG A 10 -6.18 -6.64 -0.16
N GLY A 11 -5.36 -5.69 -0.59
CA GLY A 11 -4.00 -5.88 -1.06
C GLY A 11 -3.03 -5.56 0.06
N THR A 12 -1.92 -6.30 0.12
CA THR A 12 -0.75 -5.91 0.89
C THR A 12 0.42 -5.80 -0.07
N TRP A 13 1.12 -4.67 0.00
CA TRP A 13 2.32 -4.44 -0.77
C TRP A 13 3.27 -3.62 0.09
N TRP A 14 4.49 -4.13 0.26
CA TRP A 14 5.43 -3.61 1.24
C TRP A 14 4.77 -3.48 2.63
N ASN A 15 4.88 -2.33 3.30
CA ASN A 15 4.23 -2.05 4.59
C ASN A 15 2.83 -1.41 4.45
N PHE A 16 2.25 -1.37 3.25
CA PHE A 16 0.93 -0.78 3.02
C PHE A 16 -0.15 -1.84 2.90
N VAL A 17 -1.32 -1.54 3.47
CA VAL A 17 -2.53 -2.36 3.38
C VAL A 17 -3.69 -1.45 2.99
N GLY A 18 -4.30 -1.73 1.85
CA GLY A 18 -5.42 -0.97 1.29
C GLY A 18 -6.59 -1.88 0.95
N ARG A 19 -7.78 -1.31 0.78
CA ARG A 19 -8.95 -2.02 0.24
C ARG A 19 -8.94 -2.00 -1.28
N THR A 20 -8.26 -1.03 -1.88
CA THR A 20 -8.08 -0.86 -3.32
C THR A 20 -6.59 -0.69 -3.68
N GLN A 21 -6.30 -0.72 -4.99
CA GLN A 21 -4.97 -0.38 -5.53
C GLN A 21 -4.65 1.12 -5.28
N ASP A 22 -5.63 2.00 -5.51
CA ASP A 22 -5.51 3.44 -5.30
C ASP A 22 -5.14 3.79 -3.86
N ASP A 23 -5.66 3.05 -2.87
CA ASP A 23 -5.27 3.23 -1.46
C ASP A 23 -3.76 3.01 -1.24
N ILE A 24 -3.18 2.04 -1.95
CA ILE A 24 -1.76 1.70 -1.85
C ILE A 24 -0.91 2.73 -2.62
N GLU A 25 -1.40 3.21 -3.77
CA GLU A 25 -0.78 4.29 -4.54
C GLU A 25 -0.69 5.59 -3.75
N GLN A 26 -1.80 5.99 -3.12
CA GLN A 26 -1.83 7.17 -2.27
C GLN A 26 -0.91 7.00 -1.06
N ALA A 27 -0.97 5.86 -0.36
CA ALA A 27 -0.10 5.60 0.78
C ALA A 27 1.39 5.64 0.42
N ARG A 28 1.75 5.16 -0.79
CA ARG A 28 3.11 5.29 -1.32
C ARG A 28 3.49 6.74 -1.58
N ALA A 29 2.62 7.53 -2.21
CA ALA A 29 2.87 8.94 -2.48
C ALA A 29 3.09 9.73 -1.18
N ASP A 30 2.18 9.54 -0.21
CA ASP A 30 2.24 10.16 1.13
C ASP A 30 3.54 9.80 1.88
N TRP A 31 4.05 8.58 1.69
CA TRP A 31 5.32 8.14 2.29
C TRP A 31 6.53 8.82 1.65
N MET A 32 6.49 9.03 0.34
CA MET A 32 7.58 9.66 -0.41
C MET A 32 7.62 11.17 -0.20
N THR A 33 6.47 11.82 -0.02
CA THR A 33 6.41 13.26 0.30
C THR A 33 6.70 13.53 1.77
N GLY A 34 6.42 12.56 2.64
CA GLY A 34 6.59 12.69 4.09
C GLY A 34 5.45 13.42 4.78
N ASP A 35 4.35 13.71 4.09
CA ASP A 35 3.26 14.56 4.59
C ASP A 35 2.42 13.87 5.67
N ARG A 36 2.22 12.55 5.52
CA ARG A 36 1.31 11.79 6.39
C ARG A 36 2.00 11.01 7.49
N PHE A 37 3.22 10.54 7.23
CA PHE A 37 3.94 9.66 8.13
C PHE A 37 4.99 10.47 8.88
N GLY A 38 4.82 10.55 10.21
CA GLY A 38 5.75 11.27 11.09
C GLY A 38 7.21 10.85 10.94
N THR A 39 8.10 11.68 11.48
CA THR A 39 9.54 11.44 11.44
C THR A 39 9.99 10.70 12.70
N VAL A 40 10.79 9.65 12.53
CA VAL A 40 11.42 8.94 13.66
C VAL A 40 12.61 9.74 14.15
N ARG A 41 12.54 10.21 15.41
CA ARG A 41 13.64 10.94 16.06
C ARG A 41 14.64 9.95 16.65
N GLY A 42 15.94 10.26 16.58
CA GLY A 42 17.01 9.43 17.14
C GLY A 42 17.54 8.33 16.19
N TYR A 43 17.07 8.31 14.94
CA TYR A 43 17.67 7.51 13.87
C TYR A 43 18.40 8.43 12.90
N ASP A 44 19.71 8.25 12.76
CA ASP A 44 20.60 9.12 11.96
C ASP A 44 20.72 8.62 10.50
N GLY A 45 19.58 8.29 9.90
CA GLY A 45 19.51 7.71 8.56
C GLY A 45 18.32 8.24 7.77
N ALA A 46 18.48 8.27 6.45
CA ALA A 46 17.41 8.67 5.54
C ALA A 46 16.23 7.69 5.60
N ARG A 47 15.02 8.21 5.35
CA ARG A 47 13.82 7.38 5.18
C ARG A 47 14.03 6.40 4.03
N LEU A 48 13.68 5.13 4.25
CA LEU A 48 13.71 4.12 3.19
C LEU A 48 12.69 4.48 2.10
N PRO A 49 13.09 4.63 0.83
CA PRO A 49 12.16 4.93 -0.25
C PRO A 49 11.23 3.73 -0.49
N ALA A 50 9.94 4.01 -0.71
CA ALA A 50 9.01 2.97 -1.12
C ALA A 50 9.36 2.48 -2.55
N PRO A 51 9.38 1.17 -2.81
CA PRO A 51 9.70 0.64 -4.15
C PRO A 51 8.70 1.13 -5.22
N ALA A 52 9.02 0.93 -6.50
CA ALA A 52 8.03 1.15 -7.55
C ALA A 52 6.88 0.14 -7.43
N LEU A 53 5.65 0.59 -7.67
CA LEU A 53 4.52 -0.33 -7.73
C LEU A 53 4.65 -1.23 -8.97
N PRO A 54 4.29 -2.52 -8.85
CA PRO A 54 4.21 -3.38 -10.02
C PRO A 54 3.13 -2.85 -10.96
N GLY A 55 3.40 -2.86 -12.27
CA GLY A 55 2.42 -2.46 -13.30
C GLY A 55 1.25 -3.44 -13.48
N VAL A 56 1.08 -4.38 -12.54
CA VAL A 56 0.00 -5.37 -12.53
C VAL A 56 -0.78 -5.26 -11.22
N PRO A 57 -2.12 -5.50 -11.24
CA PRO A 57 -2.94 -5.41 -10.05
C PRO A 57 -2.41 -6.27 -8.90
N LEU A 58 -2.31 -5.69 -7.71
CA LEU A 58 -1.84 -6.41 -6.53
C LEU A 58 -2.79 -7.57 -6.20
N LYS A 59 -2.22 -8.78 -6.13
CA LYS A 59 -2.99 -9.96 -5.76
C LYS A 59 -3.26 -9.93 -4.26
N ALA A 60 -4.54 -9.82 -3.89
CA ALA A 60 -4.98 -9.99 -2.51
C ALA A 60 -4.46 -11.32 -1.97
N ARG A 61 -3.67 -11.28 -0.88
CA ARG A 61 -3.25 -12.51 -0.19
C ARG A 61 -4.41 -12.99 0.67
N GLY A 62 -4.95 -14.16 0.31
CA GLY A 62 -5.96 -14.85 1.13
C GLY A 62 -5.36 -15.25 2.48
N ARG A 63 -6.15 -15.11 3.54
CA ARG A 63 -5.76 -15.56 4.89
C ARG A 63 -5.71 -17.09 4.89
N VAL A 64 -4.52 -17.69 4.94
CA VAL A 64 -4.37 -19.11 5.27
C VAL A 64 -4.66 -19.23 6.76
N ARG A 65 -5.68 -20.00 7.12
CA ARG A 65 -6.01 -20.35 8.51
C ARG A 65 -5.16 -21.53 8.95
#